data_AF-A0A1E1XNK3-F1
#
_entry.id   AF-A0A1E1XNK3-F1
#
_cell.length_a   1.000
_cell.length_b   1.000
_cell.length_c   1.000
_cell.angle_alpha   90.00
_cell.angle_beta   90.00
_cell.angle_gamma   90.00
#
_symmetry.space_group_name_H-M   'P 1'
#
loop_
_entity.id
_entity.type
_entity.pdbx_description
1 polymer ?
#
loop_
_entity_poly.entity_id
_entity_poly.type
_entity_poly.pdbx_seq_one_letter_code
_entity_poly.pdbx_strand_id
1 'polypeptide(L)'
;MSVPPFTYMVYAVFSGFLVLLVLIAVLAYVISLSPMPTPTPSPMVLCYFDPTMSTTFSPPFTRSDLCVECCSYLIYDGLEVDVQGNIKQRTGTGAAPVDTVQDWLELKRATDLKVMFGLRFQPAPSAGAADLRVAHIPQTLHSSYAEWDGAAFIWTTVHAQMEVTLYRAVRKEFGDAAFKIIAHISPTVIYAYNFTALKIYADVIVVETHNFAVHGRAYPPCMYESGGFMDVSSKNLVD
;
A
#
# COMPACT_ATOMS: atom_id res chain seq x y z
N MET A 1 -50.76 16.81 61.57
CA MET A 1 -51.13 17.01 60.16
C MET A 1 -50.49 15.90 59.34
N SER A 2 -51.29 14.98 58.77
CA SER A 2 -50.78 13.88 57.94
C SER A 2 -50.48 14.39 56.53
N VAL A 3 -49.28 14.14 56.04
CA VAL A 3 -48.89 14.47 54.66
C VAL A 3 -49.74 13.61 53.71
N PRO A 4 -50.41 14.20 52.70
CA PRO A 4 -51.27 13.45 51.80
C PRO A 4 -50.44 12.46 50.95
N PRO A 5 -51.00 11.27 50.64
CA PRO A 5 -50.30 10.21 49.89
C PRO A 5 -49.78 10.65 48.51
N PHE A 6 -50.42 11.67 47.92
CA PHE A 6 -49.97 12.29 46.67
C PHE A 6 -48.56 12.89 46.77
N THR A 7 -48.20 13.48 47.92
CA THR A 7 -46.87 14.09 48.12
C THR A 7 -45.76 13.04 48.12
N TYR A 8 -46.01 11.85 48.66
CA TYR A 8 -45.06 10.73 48.62
C TYR A 8 -44.84 10.20 47.20
N MET A 9 -45.90 10.16 46.38
CA MET A 9 -45.80 9.74 44.98
C MET A 9 -44.94 10.71 44.16
N VAL A 10 -45.11 12.02 44.38
CA VAL A 10 -44.30 13.07 43.74
C VAL A 10 -42.82 12.94 44.14
N TYR A 11 -42.52 12.77 45.44
CA TYR A 11 -41.14 12.56 45.88
C TYR A 11 -40.49 11.30 45.30
N ALA A 12 -41.24 10.21 45.17
CA ALA A 12 -40.74 8.96 44.59
C ALA A 12 -40.38 9.12 43.09
N VAL A 13 -41.18 9.86 42.33
CA VAL A 13 -40.92 10.12 40.90
C VAL A 13 -39.70 11.02 40.72
N PHE A 14 -39.61 12.12 41.47
CA PHE A 14 -38.46 13.03 41.38
C PHE A 14 -37.16 12.39 41.87
N SER A 15 -37.20 11.59 42.94
CA SER A 15 -36.02 10.86 43.42
C SER A 15 -35.58 9.76 42.44
N GLY A 16 -36.52 9.02 41.84
CA GLY A 16 -36.21 8.04 40.80
C GLY A 16 -35.55 8.68 39.57
N PHE A 17 -36.05 9.83 39.12
CA PHE A 17 -35.47 10.55 37.98
C PHE A 17 -34.07 11.10 38.28
N LEU A 18 -33.86 11.61 39.50
CA LEU A 18 -32.55 12.08 39.95
C LEU A 18 -31.51 10.94 39.97
N VAL A 19 -31.89 9.77 40.48
CA VAL A 19 -31.00 8.58 40.51
C VAL A 19 -30.63 8.14 39.09
N LEU A 20 -31.59 8.16 38.15
CA LEU A 20 -31.34 7.83 36.75
C LEU A 20 -30.32 8.80 36.12
N LEU A 21 -30.46 10.10 36.34
CA LEU A 21 -29.53 11.11 35.82
C LEU A 21 -28.12 10.93 36.39
N VAL A 22 -28.00 10.65 37.69
CA VAL A 22 -26.71 10.37 38.33
C VAL A 22 -26.07 9.12 37.73
N LEU A 23 -26.83 8.05 37.49
CA LEU A 23 -26.34 6.84 36.85
C LEU A 23 -25.83 7.10 35.44
N ILE A 24 -26.54 7.89 34.62
CA ILE A 24 -26.12 8.26 33.27
C ILE A 24 -24.82 9.09 33.32
N ALA A 25 -24.73 10.05 34.25
CA ALA A 25 -23.54 10.87 34.41
C ALA A 25 -22.32 10.04 34.84
N VAL A 26 -22.51 9.09 35.75
CA VAL A 26 -21.45 8.15 36.17
C VAL A 26 -21.04 7.26 35.01
N LEU A 27 -21.98 6.72 34.22
CA LEU A 27 -21.67 5.89 33.07
C LEU A 27 -20.87 6.66 32.01
N ALA A 28 -21.29 7.90 31.70
CA ALA A 28 -20.58 8.78 30.77
C ALA A 28 -19.16 9.13 31.26
N TYR A 29 -19.00 9.35 32.56
CA TYR A 29 -17.70 9.58 33.20
C TYR A 29 -16.79 8.34 33.14
N VAL A 30 -17.33 7.14 33.38
CA VAL A 30 -16.56 5.90 33.29
C VAL A 30 -16.14 5.59 31.85
N ILE A 31 -17.01 5.85 30.87
CA ILE A 31 -16.70 5.69 29.44
C ILE A 31 -15.62 6.70 29.01
N SER A 32 -15.67 7.95 29.47
CA SER A 32 -14.67 8.96 29.10
C SER A 32 -13.32 8.76 29.78
N LEU A 33 -13.29 8.13 30.96
CA LEU A 33 -12.07 7.73 31.65
C LEU A 33 -11.47 6.42 31.15
N SER A 34 -12.24 5.61 30.42
CA SER A 34 -11.73 4.39 29.81
C SER A 34 -10.95 4.80 28.56
N PRO A 35 -9.60 4.70 28.54
CA PRO A 35 -8.89 4.84 27.29
C PRO A 35 -9.44 3.78 26.35
N MET A 36 -10.05 4.20 25.24
CA MET A 36 -10.43 3.23 24.21
C MET A 36 -9.16 2.45 23.88
N PRO A 37 -9.19 1.11 23.90
CA PRO A 37 -8.05 0.33 23.45
C PRO A 37 -7.75 0.81 22.04
N THR A 38 -6.59 1.44 21.88
CA THR A 38 -6.16 1.95 20.58
C THR A 38 -6.06 0.70 19.71
N PRO A 39 -6.85 0.58 18.62
CA PRO A 39 -6.80 -0.61 17.79
C PRO A 39 -5.35 -0.80 17.36
N THR A 40 -4.76 -1.94 17.75
CA THR A 40 -3.41 -2.27 17.31
C THR A 40 -3.45 -2.37 15.78
N PRO A 41 -2.66 -1.57 15.04
CA PRO A 41 -2.72 -1.60 13.60
C PRO A 41 -2.38 -3.01 13.13
N SER A 42 -3.29 -3.61 12.35
CA SER A 42 -3.03 -4.91 11.75
C SER A 42 -1.87 -4.76 10.74
N PRO A 43 -0.94 -5.74 10.69
CA PRO A 43 0.16 -5.69 9.75
C PRO A 43 -0.38 -5.65 8.32
N MET A 44 0.17 -4.77 7.50
CA MET A 44 -0.16 -4.69 6.08
C MET A 44 0.68 -5.74 5.33
N VAL A 45 0.01 -6.63 4.58
CA VAL A 45 0.65 -7.64 3.74
C VAL A 45 0.38 -7.30 2.27
N LEU A 46 1.45 -7.08 1.51
CA LEU A 46 1.40 -6.81 0.08
C LEU A 46 1.84 -8.06 -0.69
N CYS A 47 0.97 -8.60 -1.54
CA CYS A 47 1.26 -9.81 -2.31
C CYS A 47 1.40 -9.46 -3.79
N TYR A 48 2.61 -9.59 -4.32
CA TYR A 48 2.90 -9.36 -5.73
C TYR A 48 2.75 -10.65 -6.53
N PHE A 49 1.97 -10.59 -7.61
CA PHE A 49 1.82 -11.65 -8.59
C PHE A 49 2.42 -11.22 -9.91
N ASP A 50 3.50 -11.88 -10.34
CA ASP A 50 4.09 -11.66 -11.66
C ASP A 50 3.53 -12.68 -12.67
N PRO A 51 2.62 -12.27 -13.58
CA PRO A 51 2.01 -13.18 -14.54
C PRO A 51 3.02 -13.71 -15.58
N THR A 52 4.18 -13.06 -15.74
CA THR A 52 5.23 -13.51 -16.67
C THR A 52 6.02 -14.71 -16.13
N MET A 53 5.96 -14.94 -14.82
CA MET A 53 6.65 -16.03 -14.14
C MET A 53 5.72 -17.23 -13.86
N SER A 54 4.41 -17.09 -14.05
CA SER A 54 3.40 -18.12 -13.76
C SER A 54 3.75 -19.49 -14.35
N THR A 55 4.20 -19.51 -15.61
CA THR A 55 4.54 -20.76 -16.33
C THR A 55 5.96 -21.27 -16.05
N THR A 56 6.76 -20.57 -15.24
CA THR A 56 8.13 -21.00 -14.90
C THR A 56 8.15 -22.07 -13.81
N PHE A 57 7.05 -22.19 -13.05
CA PHE A 57 6.88 -23.20 -11.99
C PHE A 57 6.26 -24.49 -12.54
N SER A 58 6.54 -25.61 -11.87
CA SER A 58 5.91 -26.91 -12.16
C SER A 58 5.35 -27.51 -10.86
N PRO A 59 4.01 -27.52 -10.66
CA PRO A 59 2.97 -27.02 -11.57
C PRO A 59 3.01 -25.48 -11.76
N PRO A 60 2.44 -24.93 -12.85
CA PRO A 60 2.32 -23.49 -13.04
C PRO A 60 1.59 -22.83 -11.86
N PHE A 61 2.10 -21.68 -11.42
CA PHE A 61 1.49 -20.92 -10.32
C PHE A 61 0.51 -19.90 -10.89
N THR A 62 -0.78 -20.07 -10.61
CA THR A 62 -1.86 -19.26 -11.15
C THR A 62 -2.48 -18.37 -10.08
N ARG A 63 -3.34 -17.42 -10.48
CA ARG A 63 -4.12 -16.62 -9.52
C ARG A 63 -4.90 -17.48 -8.50
N SER A 64 -5.37 -18.66 -8.89
CA SER A 64 -6.14 -19.54 -7.98
C SER A 64 -5.33 -20.13 -6.84
N ASP A 65 -4.00 -20.13 -6.95
CA ASP A 65 -3.07 -20.61 -5.94
C ASP A 65 -2.74 -19.53 -4.89
N LEU A 66 -3.16 -18.28 -5.10
CA LEU A 66 -2.95 -17.18 -4.15
C LEU A 66 -3.88 -17.33 -2.93
N CYS A 67 -3.30 -17.30 -1.73
CA CYS A 67 -4.07 -17.07 -0.50
C CYS A 67 -4.53 -15.60 -0.44
N VAL A 68 -5.66 -15.29 -1.06
CA VAL A 68 -6.20 -13.92 -1.10
C VAL A 68 -6.51 -13.35 0.29
N GLU A 69 -6.91 -14.21 1.24
CA GLU A 69 -7.21 -13.84 2.62
C GLU A 69 -5.94 -13.53 3.44
N CYS A 70 -4.77 -13.97 2.97
CA CYS A 70 -3.49 -13.69 3.62
C CYS A 70 -2.94 -12.29 3.28
N CYS A 71 -3.57 -11.57 2.34
CA CYS A 71 -3.05 -10.34 1.76
C CYS A 71 -3.95 -9.15 2.11
N SER A 72 -3.36 -8.02 2.49
CA SER A 72 -4.09 -6.75 2.60
C SER A 72 -4.33 -6.11 1.24
N TYR A 73 -3.36 -6.26 0.33
CA TYR A 73 -3.46 -5.83 -1.07
C TYR A 73 -2.84 -6.89 -1.98
N LEU A 74 -3.53 -7.15 -3.09
CA LEU A 74 -3.03 -7.98 -4.18
C LEU A 74 -2.52 -7.07 -5.29
N ILE A 75 -1.30 -7.30 -5.75
CA ILE A 75 -0.63 -6.47 -6.75
C ILE A 75 -0.36 -7.30 -8.00
N TYR A 76 -1.07 -7.02 -9.08
CA TYR A 76 -0.84 -7.61 -10.40
C TYR A 76 0.35 -6.93 -11.07
N ASP A 77 1.54 -7.51 -10.99
CA ASP A 77 2.80 -6.97 -11.55
C ASP A 77 2.97 -7.34 -13.03
N GLY A 78 1.93 -7.10 -13.82
CA GLY A 78 1.87 -7.49 -15.23
C GLY A 78 1.98 -6.34 -16.23
N LEU A 79 2.19 -5.10 -15.80
CA LEU A 79 2.22 -3.93 -16.69
C LEU A 79 3.61 -3.29 -16.72
N GLU A 80 3.96 -2.74 -17.88
CA GLU A 80 5.16 -1.94 -18.04
C GLU A 80 4.91 -0.68 -18.88
N VAL A 81 5.71 0.35 -18.60
CA VAL A 81 5.81 1.56 -19.42
C VAL A 81 7.01 1.41 -20.34
N ASP A 82 6.75 1.39 -21.64
CA ASP A 82 7.79 1.32 -22.66
C ASP A 82 8.59 2.63 -22.78
N VAL A 83 9.62 2.64 -23.62
CA VAL A 83 10.48 3.82 -23.81
C VAL A 83 9.75 5.01 -24.45
N GLN A 84 8.57 4.79 -25.05
CA GLN A 84 7.71 5.82 -25.63
C GLN A 84 6.68 6.36 -24.62
N GLY A 85 6.55 5.73 -23.45
CA GLY A 85 5.57 6.12 -22.42
C GLY A 85 4.23 5.40 -22.54
N ASN A 86 4.11 4.39 -23.39
CA ASN A 86 2.89 3.60 -23.50
C ASN A 86 2.85 2.53 -22.40
N ILE A 87 1.67 2.34 -21.82
CA ILE A 87 1.40 1.25 -20.88
C ILE A 87 1.03 0.01 -21.69
N LYS A 88 1.74 -1.08 -21.47
CA LYS A 88 1.49 -2.38 -22.12
C LYS A 88 1.63 -3.53 -21.14
N GLN A 89 1.03 -4.65 -21.48
CA GLN A 89 1.21 -5.88 -20.71
C GLN A 89 2.62 -6.41 -20.91
N ARG A 90 3.28 -6.80 -19.81
CA ARG A 90 4.57 -7.47 -19.83
C ARG A 90 4.42 -8.81 -20.51
N THR A 91 5.38 -9.14 -21.38
CA THR A 91 5.46 -10.45 -22.03
C THR A 91 6.64 -11.21 -21.45
N GLY A 92 6.39 -12.45 -20.99
CA GLY A 92 7.43 -13.36 -20.52
C GLY A 92 8.21 -14.00 -21.67
N THR A 93 9.25 -14.77 -21.34
CA THR A 93 10.18 -15.36 -22.32
C THR A 93 9.67 -16.60 -23.08
N GLY A 94 8.40 -16.97 -22.99
CA GLY A 94 7.96 -18.21 -23.69
C GLY A 94 6.48 -18.56 -23.73
N ALA A 95 5.59 -17.85 -23.02
CA ALA A 95 4.15 -18.10 -23.09
C ALA A 95 3.34 -16.81 -22.88
N ALA A 96 2.12 -16.79 -23.42
CA ALA A 96 1.14 -15.77 -23.07
C ALA A 96 0.86 -15.82 -21.55
N PRO A 97 0.71 -14.67 -20.88
CA PRO A 97 0.39 -14.63 -19.46
C PRO A 97 -0.91 -15.41 -19.18
N VAL A 98 -0.91 -16.22 -18.13
CA VAL A 98 -2.01 -17.13 -17.78
C VAL A 98 -3.22 -16.37 -17.21
N ASP A 99 -2.99 -15.19 -16.63
CA ASP A 99 -4.01 -14.29 -16.12
C ASP A 99 -3.86 -12.90 -16.76
N THR A 100 -4.96 -12.33 -17.26
CA THR A 100 -5.02 -11.02 -17.89
C THR A 100 -5.45 -9.92 -16.91
N VAL A 101 -5.26 -8.66 -17.29
CA VAL A 101 -5.80 -7.49 -16.56
C VAL A 101 -7.30 -7.62 -16.29
N GLN A 102 -8.05 -8.18 -17.25
CA GLN A 102 -9.49 -8.34 -17.16
C GLN A 102 -9.88 -9.37 -16.10
N ASP A 103 -9.16 -10.50 -16.01
CA ASP A 103 -9.41 -11.54 -15.00
C ASP A 103 -9.25 -10.99 -13.57
N TRP A 104 -8.30 -10.08 -13.37
CA TRP A 104 -8.04 -9.43 -12.09
C TRP A 104 -9.11 -8.40 -11.72
N LEU A 105 -9.62 -7.65 -12.69
CA LEU A 105 -10.76 -6.76 -12.51
C LEU A 105 -12.03 -7.54 -12.15
N GLU A 106 -12.25 -8.70 -12.78
CA GLU A 106 -13.39 -9.57 -12.47
C GLU A 106 -13.31 -10.11 -11.04
N LEU A 107 -12.12 -10.51 -10.57
CA LEU A 107 -11.91 -10.90 -9.17
C LEU A 107 -12.26 -9.75 -8.22
N LYS A 108 -11.75 -8.54 -8.51
CA LYS A 108 -12.06 -7.36 -7.71
C LYS A 108 -13.57 -7.09 -7.66
N ARG A 109 -14.28 -7.19 -8.78
CA ARG A 109 -15.73 -6.96 -8.81
C ARG A 109 -16.53 -8.03 -8.09
N ALA A 110 -16.01 -9.26 -8.03
CA ALA A 110 -16.64 -10.39 -7.36
C ALA A 110 -16.34 -10.48 -5.85
N THR A 111 -15.42 -9.66 -5.33
CA THR A 111 -14.92 -9.75 -3.94
C THR A 111 -14.72 -8.36 -3.34
N ASP A 112 -14.47 -8.26 -2.04
CA ASP A 112 -14.04 -6.99 -1.41
C ASP A 112 -12.52 -6.80 -1.40
N LEU A 113 -11.79 -7.59 -2.20
CA LEU A 113 -10.33 -7.56 -2.24
C LEU A 113 -9.81 -6.23 -2.77
N LYS A 114 -8.73 -5.75 -2.15
CA LYS A 114 -7.98 -4.59 -2.64
C LYS A 114 -6.99 -5.03 -3.70
N VAL A 115 -7.26 -4.63 -4.93
CA VAL A 115 -6.51 -5.05 -6.12
C VAL A 115 -5.86 -3.82 -6.77
N MET A 116 -4.53 -3.89 -6.91
CA MET A 116 -3.68 -2.85 -7.44
C MET A 116 -2.84 -3.41 -8.58
N PHE A 117 -2.43 -2.59 -9.54
CA PHE A 117 -1.52 -3.03 -10.59
C PHE A 117 -0.09 -2.58 -10.28
N GLY A 118 0.88 -3.43 -10.56
CA GLY A 118 2.29 -3.06 -10.64
C GLY A 118 2.59 -2.49 -12.01
N LEU A 119 3.17 -1.29 -12.04
CA LEU A 119 3.60 -0.61 -13.25
C LEU A 119 5.12 -0.46 -13.24
N ARG A 120 5.80 -1.29 -14.03
CA ARG A 120 7.26 -1.27 -14.17
C ARG A 120 7.71 -0.25 -15.20
N PHE A 121 8.71 0.55 -14.86
CA PHE A 121 9.31 1.50 -15.79
C PHE A 121 10.58 0.95 -16.38
N GLN A 122 10.60 0.75 -17.70
CA GLN A 122 11.82 0.42 -18.41
C GLN A 122 12.82 1.58 -18.37
N PRO A 123 14.15 1.29 -18.35
CA PRO A 123 15.18 2.31 -18.31
C PRO A 123 14.98 3.37 -19.39
N ALA A 124 15.07 4.64 -19.02
CA ALA A 124 14.98 5.73 -19.98
C ALA A 124 16.24 5.76 -20.85
N PRO A 125 16.12 5.93 -22.18
CA PRO A 125 17.28 6.04 -23.05
C PRO A 125 18.08 7.34 -22.81
N SER A 126 17.46 8.38 -22.23
CA SER A 126 18.13 9.61 -21.77
C SER A 126 17.28 10.41 -20.78
N ALA A 127 17.92 11.31 -20.00
CA ALA A 127 17.25 12.15 -19.01
C ALA A 127 16.25 13.16 -19.60
N GLY A 128 16.50 13.68 -20.82
CA GLY A 128 15.64 14.67 -21.48
C GLY A 128 14.34 14.11 -22.06
N ALA A 129 14.28 12.81 -22.34
CA ALA A 129 13.07 12.13 -22.80
C ALA A 129 12.14 11.70 -21.65
N ALA A 130 12.54 11.90 -20.39
CA ALA A 130 11.87 11.36 -19.21
C ALA A 130 10.54 12.08 -18.89
N ASP A 131 10.51 13.42 -18.99
CA ASP A 131 9.34 14.21 -18.57
C ASP A 131 8.14 14.04 -19.51
N LEU A 132 8.39 13.90 -20.82
CA LEU A 132 7.33 13.65 -21.81
C LEU A 132 6.73 12.25 -21.69
N ARG A 133 7.51 11.26 -21.25
CA ARG A 133 7.05 9.86 -21.11
C ARG A 133 5.99 9.71 -20.02
N VAL A 134 6.07 10.48 -18.94
CA VAL A 134 5.15 10.33 -17.79
C VAL A 134 3.94 11.25 -17.84
N ALA A 135 3.94 12.26 -18.70
CA ALA A 135 2.88 13.28 -18.75
C ALA A 135 1.49 12.69 -19.07
N HIS A 136 1.42 11.67 -19.92
CA HIS A 136 0.16 11.05 -20.37
C HIS A 136 -0.27 9.85 -19.51
N ILE A 137 0.59 9.38 -18.62
CA ILE A 137 0.33 8.19 -17.79
C ILE A 137 -0.90 8.41 -16.89
N PRO A 138 -1.06 9.51 -16.12
CA PRO A 138 -2.21 9.68 -15.24
C PRO A 138 -3.55 9.57 -15.96
N GLN A 139 -3.67 10.20 -17.14
CA GLN A 139 -4.89 10.15 -17.96
C GLN A 139 -5.17 8.74 -18.49
N THR A 140 -4.13 8.02 -18.89
CA THR A 140 -4.23 6.62 -19.34
C THR A 140 -4.64 5.71 -18.19
N LEU A 141 -4.09 5.94 -16.99
CA LEU A 141 -4.49 5.24 -15.77
C LEU A 141 -5.96 5.48 -15.45
N HIS A 142 -6.43 6.73 -15.53
CA HIS A 142 -7.83 7.05 -15.25
C HIS A 142 -8.74 6.37 -16.27
N SER A 143 -8.46 6.50 -17.57
CA SER A 143 -9.35 5.97 -18.61
C SER A 143 -9.44 4.44 -18.63
N SER A 144 -8.35 3.75 -18.30
CA SER A 144 -8.23 2.30 -18.49
C SER A 144 -8.20 1.50 -17.18
N TYR A 145 -7.89 2.15 -16.07
CA TYR A 145 -7.62 1.49 -14.79
C TYR A 145 -8.28 2.18 -13.58
N ALA A 146 -9.26 3.06 -13.79
CA ALA A 146 -9.95 3.75 -12.68
C ALA A 146 -10.66 2.83 -11.67
N GLU A 147 -11.01 1.61 -12.08
CA GLU A 147 -11.61 0.63 -11.17
C GLU A 147 -10.60 0.00 -10.21
N TRP A 148 -9.30 0.15 -10.43
CA TRP A 148 -8.27 -0.42 -9.55
C TRP A 148 -8.15 0.40 -8.26
N ASP A 149 -7.82 -0.26 -7.14
CA ASP A 149 -7.65 0.44 -5.85
C ASP A 149 -6.37 1.29 -5.81
N GLY A 150 -5.47 1.11 -6.80
CA GLY A 150 -4.27 1.91 -6.94
C GLY A 150 -3.19 1.25 -7.80
N ALA A 151 -1.99 1.82 -7.71
CA ALA A 151 -0.80 1.37 -8.44
C ALA A 151 0.42 1.22 -7.53
N ALA A 152 1.22 0.18 -7.79
CA ALA A 152 2.60 0.09 -7.35
C ALA A 152 3.54 0.51 -8.49
N PHE A 153 4.24 1.63 -8.32
CA PHE A 153 5.21 2.10 -9.31
C PHE A 153 6.59 1.51 -9.01
N ILE A 154 7.12 0.75 -9.97
CA ILE A 154 8.33 -0.05 -9.80
C ILE A 154 9.38 0.44 -10.79
N TRP A 155 10.46 1.03 -10.25
CA TRP A 155 11.52 1.64 -11.05
C TRP A 155 12.76 0.75 -11.09
N THR A 156 13.20 0.33 -12.29
CA THR A 156 14.50 -0.35 -12.45
C THR A 156 15.66 0.65 -12.48
N THR A 157 15.41 1.86 -12.94
CA THR A 157 16.33 3.01 -12.88
C THR A 157 15.52 4.24 -12.53
N VAL A 158 15.94 4.99 -11.52
CA VAL A 158 15.16 6.08 -10.95
C VAL A 158 15.68 7.42 -11.47
N HIS A 159 14.77 8.21 -12.02
CA HIS A 159 14.98 9.63 -12.19
C HIS A 159 14.09 10.37 -11.20
N ALA A 160 14.68 10.86 -10.10
CA ALA A 160 13.95 11.46 -8.98
C ALA A 160 12.87 12.45 -9.43
N GLN A 161 13.20 13.33 -10.37
CA GLN A 161 12.28 14.36 -10.86
C GLN A 161 11.08 13.78 -11.62
N MET A 162 11.29 12.71 -12.39
CA MET A 162 10.24 12.03 -13.15
C MET A 162 9.27 11.32 -12.20
N GLU A 163 9.81 10.65 -11.18
CA GLU A 163 9.01 9.99 -10.14
C GLU A 163 8.08 10.99 -9.43
N VAL A 164 8.65 12.12 -8.96
CA VAL A 164 7.88 13.16 -8.28
C VAL A 164 6.80 13.75 -9.18
N THR A 165 7.15 14.00 -10.44
CA THR A 165 6.21 14.53 -11.44
C THR A 165 5.05 13.57 -11.66
N LEU A 166 5.34 12.28 -11.83
CA LEU A 166 4.31 11.26 -12.00
C LEU A 166 3.40 11.17 -10.78
N TYR A 167 3.92 11.03 -9.57
CA TYR A 167 3.09 10.82 -8.38
C TYR A 167 2.21 12.02 -8.09
N ARG A 168 2.75 13.24 -8.26
CA ARG A 168 1.95 14.47 -8.16
C ARG A 168 0.82 14.48 -9.19
N ALA A 169 1.10 14.11 -10.43
CA ALA A 169 0.11 14.14 -11.50
C ALA A 169 -0.99 13.06 -11.29
N VAL A 170 -0.63 11.87 -10.81
CA VAL A 170 -1.60 10.83 -10.43
C VAL A 170 -2.47 11.30 -9.26
N ARG A 171 -1.90 11.93 -8.23
CA ARG A 171 -2.69 12.51 -7.14
C ARG A 171 -3.66 13.58 -7.60
N LYS A 172 -3.23 14.44 -8.53
CA LYS A 172 -4.10 15.44 -9.12
C LYS A 172 -5.26 14.83 -9.91
N GLU A 173 -5.01 13.72 -10.61
CA GLU A 173 -5.99 13.07 -11.47
C GLU A 173 -7.03 12.26 -10.68
N PHE A 174 -6.60 11.53 -9.64
CA PHE A 174 -7.46 10.61 -8.89
C PHE A 174 -7.92 11.13 -7.52
N GLY A 175 -7.27 12.17 -6.99
CA GLY A 175 -7.45 12.63 -5.61
C GLY A 175 -6.79 11.73 -4.57
N ASP A 176 -6.82 12.16 -3.31
CA ASP A 176 -6.05 11.52 -2.22
C ASP A 176 -6.69 10.23 -1.67
N ALA A 177 -8.01 10.06 -1.82
CA ALA A 177 -8.76 8.98 -1.18
C ALA A 177 -9.07 7.78 -2.08
N ALA A 178 -9.19 7.99 -3.40
CA ALA A 178 -9.74 6.98 -4.31
C ALA A 178 -8.69 6.00 -4.86
N PHE A 179 -7.44 6.43 -4.98
CA PHE A 179 -6.39 5.66 -5.66
C PHE A 179 -5.11 5.63 -4.83
N LYS A 180 -4.67 4.42 -4.46
CA LYS A 180 -3.48 4.21 -3.63
C LYS A 180 -2.20 4.23 -4.46
N ILE A 181 -1.19 4.93 -3.97
CA ILE A 181 0.14 4.96 -4.58
C ILE A 181 1.11 4.20 -3.69
N ILE A 182 1.63 3.08 -4.20
CA ILE A 182 2.74 2.35 -3.60
C ILE A 182 4.02 2.71 -4.34
N ALA A 183 4.98 3.30 -3.64
CA ALA A 183 6.32 3.54 -4.16
C ALA A 183 7.20 2.33 -3.85
N HIS A 184 7.62 1.59 -4.87
CA HIS A 184 8.53 0.46 -4.72
C HIS A 184 9.97 0.90 -4.95
N ILE A 185 10.76 0.89 -3.87
CA ILE A 185 12.14 1.37 -3.83
C ILE A 185 13.09 0.18 -3.96
N SER A 186 13.87 0.16 -5.03
CA SER A 186 14.99 -0.78 -5.16
C SER A 186 16.20 -0.32 -4.32
N PRO A 187 16.84 -1.21 -3.55
CA PRO A 187 17.98 -0.88 -2.71
C PRO A 187 19.21 -0.46 -3.54
N THR A 188 19.34 -0.96 -4.76
CA THR A 188 20.47 -0.69 -5.65
C THR A 188 20.58 0.77 -6.08
N VAL A 189 19.48 1.52 -6.01
CA VAL A 189 19.39 2.93 -6.45
C VAL A 189 18.70 3.79 -5.39
N ILE A 190 18.77 3.41 -4.11
CA ILE A 190 18.04 4.08 -3.01
C ILE A 190 18.34 5.59 -2.92
N TYR A 191 19.57 6.01 -3.22
CA TYR A 191 20.00 7.41 -3.18
C TYR A 191 19.39 8.28 -4.30
N ALA A 192 18.80 7.66 -5.33
CA ALA A 192 18.17 8.36 -6.44
C ALA A 192 16.71 8.76 -6.15
N TYR A 193 16.12 8.32 -5.04
CA TYR A 193 14.74 8.64 -4.68
C TYR A 193 14.63 9.95 -3.90
N ASN A 194 13.55 10.71 -4.15
CA ASN A 194 13.22 11.89 -3.35
C ASN A 194 12.26 11.52 -2.21
N PHE A 195 12.80 11.07 -1.08
CA PHE A 195 12.01 10.63 0.08
C PHE A 195 11.04 11.69 0.63
N THR A 196 11.39 12.97 0.55
CA THR A 196 10.49 14.07 0.95
C THR A 196 9.23 14.07 0.08
N ALA A 197 9.38 13.92 -1.23
CA ALA A 197 8.24 13.83 -2.13
C ALA A 197 7.48 12.50 -1.99
N LEU A 198 8.19 11.38 -1.77
CA LEU A 198 7.55 10.09 -1.50
C LEU A 198 6.62 10.16 -0.28
N LYS A 199 7.07 10.80 0.81
CA LYS A 199 6.26 11.00 2.01
C LYS A 199 4.99 11.81 1.77
N ILE A 200 4.98 12.69 0.77
CA ILE A 200 3.83 13.53 0.43
C ILE A 200 2.85 12.78 -0.47
N TYR A 201 3.36 12.04 -1.46
CA TYR A 201 2.52 11.50 -2.53
C TYR A 201 2.25 10.00 -2.45
N ALA A 202 3.08 9.19 -1.78
CA ALA A 202 2.86 7.75 -1.65
C ALA A 202 2.05 7.43 -0.39
N ASP A 203 1.11 6.50 -0.49
CA ASP A 203 0.42 5.92 0.69
C ASP A 203 1.30 4.90 1.40
N VAL A 204 2.08 4.15 0.62
CA VAL A 204 2.97 3.10 1.12
C VAL A 204 4.30 3.20 0.40
N ILE A 205 5.38 3.10 1.17
CA ILE A 205 6.73 2.99 0.64
C ILE A 205 7.21 1.58 0.94
N VAL A 206 7.44 0.80 -0.12
CA VAL A 206 7.98 -0.56 -0.04
C VAL A 206 9.46 -0.48 -0.35
N VAL A 207 10.29 -0.84 0.62
CA VAL A 207 11.73 -0.98 0.40
C VAL A 207 12.00 -2.43 0.06
N GLU A 208 12.56 -2.69 -1.12
CA GLU A 208 12.95 -4.04 -1.51
C GLU A 208 14.15 -4.47 -0.66
N THR A 209 13.94 -5.55 0.10
CA THR A 209 14.89 -6.05 1.08
C THR A 209 15.54 -7.38 0.66
N HIS A 210 15.47 -7.70 -0.63
CA HIS A 210 16.09 -8.88 -1.22
C HIS A 210 17.02 -8.47 -2.37
N ASN A 211 17.72 -9.43 -2.97
CA ASN A 211 18.66 -9.20 -4.07
C ASN A 211 19.89 -8.32 -3.72
N PHE A 212 20.29 -8.25 -2.45
CA PHE A 212 21.61 -7.70 -2.05
C PHE A 212 22.75 -8.67 -2.36
N ALA A 213 22.89 -9.08 -3.62
CA ALA A 213 24.00 -9.94 -4.03
C ALA A 213 25.14 -9.08 -4.57
N VAL A 214 26.16 -8.84 -3.73
CA VAL A 214 27.46 -8.34 -4.18
C VAL A 214 28.43 -9.50 -4.10
N HIS A 215 28.96 -9.95 -5.25
CA HIS A 215 29.91 -11.07 -5.35
C HIS A 215 29.43 -12.39 -4.70
N GLY A 216 28.15 -12.74 -4.84
CA GLY A 216 27.62 -14.03 -4.36
C GLY A 216 27.37 -14.11 -2.84
N ARG A 217 27.42 -12.99 -2.11
CA ARG A 217 27.02 -12.92 -0.70
C ARG A 217 25.78 -12.05 -0.54
N ALA A 218 24.80 -12.54 0.21
CA ALA A 218 23.60 -11.81 0.58
C ALA A 218 23.87 -10.91 1.80
N TYR A 219 23.57 -9.62 1.69
CA TYR A 219 23.66 -8.67 2.81
C TYR A 219 22.27 -8.41 3.40
N PRO A 220 22.12 -8.31 4.73
CA PRO A 220 20.84 -7.92 5.32
C PRO A 220 20.49 -6.46 4.98
N PRO A 221 19.18 -6.14 4.90
CA PRO A 221 18.66 -4.95 4.21
C PRO A 221 18.76 -3.65 5.00
N CYS A 222 19.07 -3.75 6.29
CA CYS A 222 18.92 -2.68 7.25
C CYS A 222 20.21 -2.54 8.05
N MET A 223 21.16 -1.76 7.56
CA MET A 223 22.18 -1.20 8.44
C MET A 223 21.61 0.05 9.11
N TYR A 224 21.38 -0.04 10.41
CA TYR A 224 21.00 1.09 11.25
C TYR A 224 22.24 1.99 11.43
N GLU A 225 22.27 3.16 10.77
CA GLU A 225 23.26 4.19 11.07
C GLU A 225 22.87 4.92 12.36
N SER A 226 23.42 4.48 13.50
CA SER A 226 23.55 5.36 14.66
C SER A 226 24.93 6.01 14.65
N GLY A 227 25.00 7.23 14.14
CA GLY A 227 26.04 8.21 14.46
C GLY A 227 27.48 7.75 14.25
N GLY A 228 28.01 7.98 13.05
CA GLY A 228 29.45 8.16 12.79
C GLY A 228 30.37 7.00 13.18
N PHE A 229 31.03 6.42 12.17
CA PHE A 229 31.97 5.28 12.20
C PHE A 229 31.31 3.93 11.90
N MET A 230 31.65 3.40 10.72
CA MET A 230 31.41 2.02 10.33
C MET A 230 32.23 1.11 11.25
N ASP A 231 31.57 0.41 12.17
CA ASP A 231 32.12 -0.78 12.79
C ASP A 231 31.45 -2.00 12.15
N VAL A 232 32.14 -2.63 11.21
CA VAL A 232 31.76 -3.94 10.66
C VAL A 232 32.27 -4.99 11.64
N SER A 233 31.63 -5.11 12.81
CA SER A 233 31.93 -6.22 13.70
C SER A 233 31.23 -7.48 13.18
N SER A 234 32.06 -8.37 12.63
CA SER A 234 31.77 -9.63 11.95
C SER A 234 31.19 -10.74 12.84
N LYS A 235 30.43 -10.42 13.89
CA LYS A 235 30.15 -11.38 14.96
C LYS A 235 28.84 -12.16 14.90
N ASN A 236 27.95 -11.93 13.96
CA ASN A 236 26.69 -12.69 13.86
C ASN A 236 26.37 -13.16 12.43
N LEU A 237 27.37 -13.69 11.72
CA LEU A 237 27.09 -14.53 10.57
C LEU A 237 26.83 -15.95 11.11
N VAL A 238 25.58 -16.37 11.05
CA VAL A 238 25.19 -17.78 11.21
C VAL A 238 25.57 -18.48 9.92
N ASP A 239 26.29 -19.60 10.06
CA ASP A 239 26.78 -20.48 8.98
C ASP A 239 25.67 -20.98 8.04
#